data_AF-A0A7S0RB96-F1
#
_entry.id   AF-A0A7S0RB96-F1
#
_cell.length_a   1.000
_cell.length_b   1.000
_cell.length_c   1.000
_cell.angle_alpha   90.00
_cell.angle_beta   90.00
_cell.angle_gamma   90.00
#
_symmetry.space_group_name_H-M   'P 1'
#
loop_
_entity.id
_entity.type
_entity.pdbx_description
1 polymer ?
#
loop_
_entity_poly.entity_id
_entity_poly.type
_entity_poly.pdbx_seq_one_letter_code
_entity_poly.pdbx_strand_id
1 'polypeptide(L)'
;MVCELAVLNRADGSAKWTQENTSVMAAVYGPRQAMQRKEDAEQAVIEVVFKPRSGIQGNKEKEYELIIRGALEALVQRGLFPRTSIMVVLQVVADGGSLLSVALNAACAALVDAGVPMSACFASVTCAVGAQQGELLVDPEENEEQAAQATVVCAFAVRYGLPADSSTAPPAQVDEGALIMHTWPGKGAAGTGAGAAGSDAAGKAAGSPDLGFSVDTLLDVLDVCRVGC
;
A
#
# COMPACT_ATOMS: atom_id res chain seq x y z
N MET A 1 13.09 -0.62 -13.09
CA MET A 1 12.79 0.16 -11.86
C MET A 1 13.88 1.19 -11.57
N VAL A 2 13.51 2.45 -11.29
CA VAL A 2 14.41 3.56 -10.91
C VAL A 2 13.78 4.38 -9.78
N CYS A 3 14.58 4.75 -8.78
CA CYS A 3 14.20 5.64 -7.69
C CYS A 3 15.12 6.86 -7.64
N GLU A 4 14.54 8.05 -7.66
CA GLU A 4 15.24 9.32 -7.48
C GLU A 4 14.76 9.95 -6.16
N LEU A 5 15.67 10.22 -5.23
CA LEU A 5 15.37 10.89 -3.94
C LEU A 5 15.61 12.40 -4.06
N ALA A 6 14.99 13.18 -3.16
CA ALA A 6 15.16 14.63 -3.05
C ALA A 6 14.91 15.42 -4.37
N VAL A 7 13.88 15.03 -5.13
CA VAL A 7 13.51 15.68 -6.41
C VAL A 7 12.89 17.08 -6.19
N LEU A 8 12.24 17.30 -5.04
CA LEU A 8 11.55 18.54 -4.70
C LEU A 8 12.31 19.35 -3.65
N ASN A 9 12.68 20.58 -3.99
CA ASN A 9 13.43 21.47 -3.08
C ASN A 9 12.61 22.09 -1.94
N ARG A 10 11.27 22.00 -1.98
CA ARG A 10 10.37 22.63 -0.99
C ARG A 10 9.75 21.62 -0.01
N ALA A 11 9.79 20.34 -0.34
CA ALA A 11 9.32 19.30 0.54
C ALA A 11 10.44 18.92 1.50
N ASP A 12 10.09 18.45 2.70
CA ASP A 12 11.09 18.00 3.67
C ASP A 12 11.73 16.67 3.23
N GLY A 13 10.93 15.83 2.54
CA GLY A 13 11.44 14.69 1.79
C GLY A 13 10.65 14.47 0.52
N SER A 14 11.30 13.92 -0.49
CA SER A 14 10.63 13.59 -1.75
C SER A 14 11.27 12.40 -2.43
N ALA A 15 10.47 11.65 -3.16
CA ALA A 15 10.95 10.56 -3.97
C ALA A 15 10.12 10.45 -5.23
N LYS A 16 10.79 10.18 -6.35
CA LYS A 16 10.15 9.76 -7.59
C LYS A 16 10.48 8.30 -7.83
N TRP A 17 9.43 7.50 -7.96
CA TRP A 17 9.53 6.09 -8.27
C TRP A 17 9.04 5.87 -9.70
N THR A 18 9.83 5.16 -10.49
CA THR A 18 9.49 4.78 -11.85
C THR A 18 9.67 3.28 -12.01
N GLN A 19 8.57 2.60 -12.34
CA GLN A 19 8.52 1.17 -12.61
C GLN A 19 7.96 1.00 -14.01
N GLU A 20 8.82 0.61 -14.95
CA GLU A 20 8.53 0.53 -16.39
C GLU A 20 7.75 1.74 -16.91
N ASN A 21 6.45 1.59 -17.18
CA ASN A 21 5.57 2.63 -17.71
C ASN A 21 4.84 3.46 -16.64
N THR A 22 4.93 3.08 -15.37
CA THR A 22 4.27 3.77 -14.25
C THR A 22 5.27 4.62 -13.48
N SER A 23 4.92 5.88 -13.23
CA SER A 23 5.75 6.78 -12.43
C SER A 23 4.91 7.63 -11.49
N VAL A 24 5.30 7.60 -10.21
CA VAL A 24 4.66 8.35 -9.13
C VAL A 24 5.70 9.18 -8.41
N MET A 25 5.34 10.42 -8.09
CA MET A 25 6.14 11.32 -7.29
C MET A 25 5.49 11.51 -5.92
N ALA A 26 6.23 11.22 -4.87
CA ALA A 26 5.84 11.41 -3.49
C ALA A 26 6.56 12.63 -2.90
N ALA A 27 5.82 13.44 -2.15
CA ALA A 27 6.32 14.54 -1.36
C ALA A 27 5.84 14.37 0.08
N VAL A 28 6.77 14.39 1.02
CA VAL A 28 6.48 14.35 2.44
C VAL A 28 6.77 15.72 3.00
N TYR A 29 5.78 16.26 3.70
CA TYR A 29 5.94 17.38 4.60
C TYR A 29 6.01 16.77 5.99
N GLY A 30 7.17 16.95 6.62
CA GLY A 30 7.55 16.35 7.88
C GLY A 30 6.65 16.80 9.03
N PRO A 31 6.97 16.41 10.27
CA PRO A 31 6.07 16.62 11.41
C PRO A 31 5.84 18.12 11.62
N ARG A 32 4.73 18.62 11.10
CA ARG A 32 4.28 20.00 11.21
C ARG A 32 3.26 20.10 12.32
N GLN A 33 3.07 21.27 12.88
CA GLN A 33 1.99 21.50 13.84
C GLN A 33 0.64 21.14 13.19
N ALA A 34 -0.09 20.22 13.83
CA ALA A 34 -1.40 19.82 13.35
C ALA A 34 -2.38 21.00 13.41
N MET A 35 -3.32 21.04 12.48
CA MET A 35 -4.43 21.99 12.56
C MET A 35 -5.30 21.64 13.77
N GLN A 36 -5.72 22.62 14.56
CA GLN A 36 -6.48 22.41 15.82
C GLN A 36 -7.74 21.52 15.66
N ARG A 37 -8.30 21.41 14.45
CA ARG A 37 -9.45 20.56 14.13
C ARG A 37 -9.12 19.07 13.99
N LYS A 38 -7.86 18.74 13.67
CA LYS A 38 -7.35 17.39 13.40
C LYS A 38 -6.11 17.12 14.24
N GLU A 39 -6.07 17.69 15.43
CA GLU A 39 -4.97 17.52 16.36
C GLU A 39 -5.31 16.34 17.28
N ASP A 40 -4.44 15.34 17.28
CA ASP A 40 -4.47 14.27 18.26
C ASP A 40 -3.43 14.57 19.35
N ALA A 41 -3.85 14.48 20.61
CA ALA A 41 -3.01 14.84 21.75
C ALA A 41 -1.90 13.82 22.01
N GLU A 42 -2.12 12.56 21.66
CA GLU A 42 -1.24 11.43 22.00
C GLU A 42 -0.44 10.89 20.82
N GLN A 43 -0.89 11.13 19.58
CA GLN A 43 -0.34 10.50 18.38
C GLN A 43 -0.15 11.52 17.26
N ALA A 44 0.83 11.28 16.39
CA ALA A 44 0.99 12.02 15.14
C ALA A 44 -0.11 11.63 14.13
N VAL A 45 -0.71 12.63 13.50
CA VAL A 45 -1.75 12.44 12.48
C VAL A 45 -1.10 12.31 11.11
N ILE A 46 -1.41 11.24 10.38
CA ILE A 46 -0.92 11.05 9.02
C ILE A 46 -2.02 11.43 8.04
N GLU A 47 -1.73 12.43 7.21
CA GLU A 47 -2.60 12.84 6.12
C GLU A 47 -1.98 12.39 4.80
N VAL A 48 -2.68 11.55 4.06
CA VAL A 48 -2.29 11.17 2.71
C VAL A 48 -3.17 11.94 1.74
N VAL A 49 -2.61 12.44 0.64
CA VAL A 49 -3.38 13.06 -0.44
C VAL A 49 -2.95 12.43 -1.74
N PHE A 50 -3.85 11.66 -2.36
CA PHE A 50 -3.57 11.03 -3.64
C PHE A 50 -4.08 11.90 -4.79
N LYS A 51 -3.18 12.36 -5.66
CA LYS A 51 -3.50 13.20 -6.82
C LYS A 51 -3.32 12.41 -8.11
N PRO A 52 -4.41 12.17 -8.87
CA PRO A 52 -4.31 11.49 -10.15
C PRO A 52 -3.58 12.36 -11.19
N ARG A 53 -3.18 11.76 -12.32
CA ARG A 53 -2.50 12.44 -13.42
C ARG A 53 -3.37 13.54 -14.04
N SER A 54 -4.67 13.31 -14.16
CA SER A 54 -5.62 14.26 -14.76
C SER A 54 -7.01 14.02 -14.20
N GLY A 55 -7.74 15.11 -13.92
CA GLY A 55 -9.09 15.06 -13.39
C GLY A 55 -9.20 15.39 -11.90
N ILE A 56 -10.43 15.29 -11.40
CA ILE A 56 -10.77 15.48 -9.98
C ILE A 56 -10.64 14.13 -9.28
N GLN A 57 -10.20 14.13 -8.02
CA GLN A 57 -10.16 12.92 -7.19
C GLN A 57 -11.54 12.24 -7.15
N GLY A 58 -11.62 11.03 -7.69
CA GLY A 58 -12.80 10.19 -7.65
C GLY A 58 -12.84 9.32 -6.39
N ASN A 59 -13.74 8.33 -6.40
CA ASN A 59 -13.89 7.40 -5.28
C ASN A 59 -12.73 6.40 -5.20
N LYS A 60 -12.15 6.01 -6.35
CA LYS A 60 -11.02 5.06 -6.41
C LYS A 60 -9.77 5.67 -5.79
N GLU A 61 -9.48 6.92 -6.09
CA GLU A 61 -8.33 7.65 -5.54
C GLU A 61 -8.45 7.83 -4.02
N LYS A 62 -9.67 8.04 -3.52
CA LYS A 62 -9.93 8.09 -2.06
C LYS A 62 -9.73 6.74 -1.38
N GLU A 63 -10.11 5.65 -2.05
CA GLU A 63 -9.84 4.30 -1.54
C GLU A 63 -8.33 4.04 -1.45
N TYR A 64 -7.57 4.43 -2.48
CA TYR A 64 -6.11 4.35 -2.48
C TYR A 64 -5.49 5.19 -1.36
N GLU A 65 -6.00 6.40 -1.15
CA GLU A 65 -5.58 7.27 -0.05
C GLU A 65 -5.78 6.61 1.32
N LEU A 66 -6.91 5.95 1.54
CA LEU A 66 -7.20 5.23 2.78
C LEU A 66 -6.27 4.01 2.98
N ILE A 67 -6.01 3.25 1.91
CA ILE A 67 -5.10 2.10 1.93
C ILE A 67 -3.68 2.55 2.30
N ILE A 68 -3.17 3.55 1.60
CA ILE A 68 -1.81 4.07 1.84
C ILE A 68 -1.72 4.67 3.24
N ARG A 69 -2.73 5.41 3.67
CA ARG A 69 -2.80 5.95 5.03
C ARG A 69 -2.73 4.84 6.09
N GLY A 70 -3.50 3.76 5.91
CA GLY A 70 -3.47 2.60 6.82
C GLY A 70 -2.09 1.96 6.90
N ALA A 71 -1.40 1.80 5.76
CA ALA A 71 -0.05 1.27 5.71
C ALA A 71 0.96 2.19 6.44
N LEU A 72 0.89 3.49 6.20
CA LEU A 72 1.81 4.46 6.84
C LEU A 72 1.57 4.59 8.35
N GLU A 73 0.32 4.53 8.79
CA GLU A 73 -0.04 4.58 10.22
C GLU A 73 0.47 3.37 11.02
N ALA A 74 0.63 2.21 10.38
CA ALA A 74 1.18 1.02 11.00
C ALA A 74 2.72 1.08 11.14
N LEU A 75 3.40 1.82 10.27
CA LEU A 75 4.86 1.84 10.17
C LEU A 75 5.50 3.01 10.92
N VAL A 76 4.91 4.20 10.82
CA VAL A 76 5.43 5.42 11.45
C VAL A 76 5.22 5.36 12.96
N GLN A 77 6.26 5.70 13.72
CA GLN A 77 6.19 5.75 15.18
C GLN A 77 5.47 7.03 15.64
N ARG A 78 4.13 6.99 15.61
CA ARG A 78 3.25 8.13 15.92
C ARG A 78 3.37 8.65 17.35
N GLY A 79 3.76 7.82 18.30
CA GLY A 79 3.92 8.21 19.71
C GLY A 79 5.11 9.14 19.99
N LEU A 80 6.05 9.31 19.05
CA LEU A 80 7.20 10.19 19.22
C LEU A 80 6.85 11.67 19.00
N PHE A 81 5.76 11.97 18.29
CA PHE A 81 5.39 13.34 17.91
C PHE A 81 3.93 13.66 18.24
N PRO A 82 3.59 13.88 19.52
CA PRO A 82 2.24 14.30 19.90
C PRO A 82 1.90 15.66 19.28
N ARG A 83 0.64 15.86 18.89
CA ARG A 83 0.13 17.14 18.32
C ARG A 83 0.78 17.56 16.99
N THR A 84 1.37 16.62 16.27
CA THR A 84 1.95 16.86 14.95
C THR A 84 1.14 16.18 13.86
N SER A 85 1.25 16.70 12.64
CA SER A 85 0.71 16.12 11.42
C SER A 85 1.82 15.93 10.40
N ILE A 86 1.88 14.74 9.81
CA ILE A 86 2.76 14.42 8.68
C ILE A 86 1.87 14.33 7.44
N MET A 87 2.17 15.13 6.42
CA MET A 87 1.39 15.16 5.19
C MET A 87 2.18 14.52 4.05
N VAL A 88 1.64 13.45 3.49
CA VAL A 88 2.21 12.74 2.33
C VAL A 88 1.35 13.01 1.11
N VAL A 89 1.92 13.67 0.12
CA VAL A 89 1.24 13.98 -1.14
C VAL A 89 1.83 13.09 -2.23
N LEU A 90 0.98 12.30 -2.88
CA LEU A 90 1.34 11.43 -3.99
C LEU A 90 0.76 12.00 -5.27
N GLN A 91 1.60 12.25 -6.26
CA GLN A 91 1.22 12.74 -7.58
C GLN A 91 1.58 11.69 -8.62
N VAL A 92 0.57 11.18 -9.32
CA VAL A 92 0.78 10.29 -10.46
C VAL A 92 1.29 11.10 -11.65
N VAL A 93 2.43 10.70 -12.21
CA VAL A 93 3.06 11.30 -13.39
C VAL A 93 2.72 10.51 -14.64
N ALA A 94 2.89 9.20 -14.57
CA ALA A 94 2.53 8.25 -15.60
C ALA A 94 1.83 7.05 -14.95
N ASP A 95 0.81 6.54 -15.61
CA ASP A 95 0.03 5.39 -15.17
C ASP A 95 0.10 4.36 -16.31
N GLY A 96 0.60 3.18 -15.98
CA GLY A 96 0.80 2.07 -16.92
C GLY A 96 0.59 0.71 -16.26
N GLY A 97 -0.09 0.66 -15.11
CA GLY A 97 -0.34 -0.56 -14.32
C GLY A 97 0.33 -0.53 -12.94
N SER A 98 -0.19 -1.33 -12.02
CA SER A 98 0.38 -1.53 -10.67
C SER A 98 0.57 -0.23 -9.85
N LEU A 99 -0.31 0.75 -10.08
CA LEU A 99 -0.20 2.12 -9.55
C LEU A 99 -0.07 2.18 -8.02
N LEU A 100 -0.81 1.33 -7.32
CA LEU A 100 -0.80 1.30 -5.86
C LEU A 100 0.54 0.86 -5.28
N SER A 101 1.15 -0.17 -5.86
CA SER A 101 2.46 -0.66 -5.40
C SER A 101 3.56 0.38 -5.64
N VAL A 102 3.53 1.04 -6.79
CA VAL A 102 4.46 2.13 -7.10
C VAL A 102 4.26 3.30 -6.13
N ALA A 103 3.01 3.68 -5.84
CA ALA A 103 2.70 4.77 -4.92
C ALA A 103 3.13 4.47 -3.47
N LEU A 104 2.92 3.24 -3.03
CA LEU A 104 3.39 2.73 -1.74
C LEU A 104 4.92 2.82 -1.66
N ASN A 105 5.65 2.23 -2.61
CA ASN A 105 7.11 2.28 -2.64
C ASN A 105 7.66 3.72 -2.67
N ALA A 106 7.02 4.60 -3.46
CA ALA A 106 7.37 6.02 -3.50
C ALA A 106 7.16 6.73 -2.15
N ALA A 107 6.06 6.44 -1.46
CA ALA A 107 5.79 6.99 -0.13
C ALA A 107 6.83 6.52 0.90
N CYS A 108 7.24 5.25 0.86
CA CYS A 108 8.31 4.73 1.71
C CYS A 108 9.60 5.51 1.49
N ALA A 109 10.03 5.63 0.24
CA ALA A 109 11.26 6.32 -0.12
C ALA A 109 11.24 7.79 0.30
N ALA A 110 10.11 8.48 0.13
CA ALA A 110 9.99 9.88 0.54
C ALA A 110 9.99 10.07 2.06
N LEU A 111 9.46 9.11 2.83
CA LEU A 111 9.51 9.15 4.30
C LEU A 111 10.92 8.90 4.84
N VAL A 112 11.69 8.03 4.18
CA VAL A 112 13.12 7.83 4.49
C VAL A 112 13.91 9.10 4.22
N ASP A 113 13.68 9.76 3.08
CA ASP A 113 14.33 11.03 2.72
C ASP A 113 13.96 12.16 3.70
N ALA A 114 12.70 12.23 4.13
CA ALA A 114 12.24 13.18 5.14
C ALA A 114 12.80 12.93 6.55
N GLY A 115 13.43 11.77 6.80
CA GLY A 115 13.96 11.40 8.10
C GLY A 115 12.88 11.15 9.17
N VAL A 116 11.68 10.73 8.77
CA VAL A 116 10.61 10.38 9.72
C VAL A 116 10.95 9.04 10.38
N PRO A 117 10.93 8.92 11.72
CA PRO A 117 11.21 7.66 12.40
C PRO A 117 10.11 6.63 12.11
N MET A 118 10.50 5.58 11.40
CA MET A 118 9.67 4.44 11.05
C MET A 118 10.20 3.18 11.74
N SER A 119 9.29 2.29 12.13
CA SER A 119 9.64 1.00 12.75
C SER A 119 10.20 -0.02 11.74
N ALA A 120 9.81 0.11 10.48
CA ALA A 120 10.21 -0.73 9.36
C ALA A 120 10.10 0.07 8.05
N CYS A 121 10.85 -0.34 7.04
CA CYS A 121 10.58 0.08 5.66
C CYS A 121 9.56 -0.88 5.04
N PHE A 122 8.96 -0.51 3.92
CA PHE A 122 8.05 -1.40 3.22
C PHE A 122 8.35 -1.46 1.73
N ALA A 123 8.11 -2.63 1.15
CA ALA A 123 8.16 -2.89 -0.28
C ALA A 123 6.84 -3.53 -0.69
N SER A 124 6.19 -2.98 -1.70
CA SER A 124 4.94 -3.52 -2.24
C SER A 124 5.10 -3.97 -3.68
N VAL A 125 4.40 -5.06 -3.99
CA VAL A 125 4.37 -5.70 -5.30
C VAL A 125 2.92 -6.02 -5.65
N THR A 126 2.55 -5.78 -6.92
CA THR A 126 1.25 -6.17 -7.44
C THR A 126 1.38 -7.49 -8.17
N CYS A 127 0.47 -8.42 -7.92
CA CYS A 127 0.37 -9.66 -8.67
C CYS A 127 -1.02 -9.77 -9.30
N ALA A 128 -1.08 -10.08 -10.59
CA ALA A 128 -2.31 -10.40 -11.29
C ALA A 128 -2.41 -11.91 -11.54
N VAL A 129 -3.60 -12.45 -11.35
CA VAL A 129 -3.92 -13.83 -11.71
C VAL A 129 -4.51 -13.84 -13.12
N GLY A 130 -3.79 -14.47 -14.04
CA GLY A 130 -4.19 -14.60 -15.43
C GLY A 130 -5.48 -15.41 -15.60
N ALA A 131 -6.19 -15.16 -16.71
CA ALA A 131 -7.44 -15.86 -17.00
C ALA A 131 -7.26 -17.32 -17.44
N GLN A 132 -6.04 -17.72 -17.80
CA GLN A 132 -5.67 -19.11 -18.08
C GLN A 132 -5.08 -19.72 -16.80
N GLN A 133 -5.54 -20.91 -16.43
CA GLN A 133 -5.23 -21.56 -15.16
C GLN A 133 -3.73 -21.55 -14.81
N GLY A 134 -3.37 -20.80 -13.76
CA GLY A 134 -2.14 -20.99 -12.99
C GLY A 134 -0.98 -20.03 -13.28
N GLU A 135 -1.12 -19.07 -14.20
CA GLU A 135 -0.06 -18.08 -14.44
C GLU A 135 -0.26 -16.85 -13.54
N LEU A 136 0.66 -16.67 -12.59
CA LEU A 136 0.75 -15.47 -11.77
C LEU A 136 1.70 -14.50 -12.46
N LEU A 137 1.20 -13.33 -12.83
CA LEU A 137 2.01 -12.27 -13.37
C LEU A 137 2.36 -11.28 -12.26
N VAL A 138 3.66 -11.06 -12.07
CA VAL A 138 4.18 -10.07 -11.13
C VAL A 138 4.36 -8.75 -11.88
N ASP A 139 3.88 -7.66 -11.27
CA ASP A 139 3.85 -6.31 -11.81
C ASP A 139 3.16 -6.22 -13.18
N PRO A 140 1.83 -6.50 -13.26
CA PRO A 140 1.07 -6.40 -14.49
C PRO A 140 1.07 -4.96 -15.04
N GLU A 141 1.11 -4.86 -16.37
CA GLU A 141 0.80 -3.64 -17.09
C GLU A 141 -0.71 -3.37 -17.12
N GLU A 142 -1.11 -2.15 -17.46
CA GLU A 142 -2.53 -1.74 -17.51
C GLU A 142 -3.39 -2.68 -18.38
N ASN A 143 -2.85 -3.16 -19.51
CA ASN A 143 -3.55 -4.09 -20.40
C ASN A 143 -3.78 -5.45 -19.74
N GLU A 144 -2.82 -5.91 -18.95
CA GLU A 144 -2.84 -7.19 -18.27
C GLU A 144 -3.73 -7.12 -17.02
N GLU A 145 -3.71 -6.00 -16.32
CA GLU A 145 -4.60 -5.72 -15.18
C GLU A 145 -6.08 -5.70 -15.61
N GLN A 146 -6.38 -5.20 -16.81
CA GLN A 146 -7.75 -5.26 -17.37
C GLN A 146 -8.18 -6.67 -17.80
N ALA A 147 -7.23 -7.50 -18.23
CA ALA A 147 -7.49 -8.88 -18.65
C ALA A 147 -7.48 -9.89 -17.48
N ALA A 148 -6.91 -9.50 -16.34
CA ALA A 148 -6.79 -10.33 -15.16
C ALA A 148 -8.15 -10.65 -14.51
N GLN A 149 -8.27 -11.84 -13.93
CA GLN A 149 -9.45 -12.22 -13.16
C GLN A 149 -9.44 -11.61 -11.76
N ALA A 150 -8.24 -11.45 -11.19
CA ALA A 150 -8.02 -10.84 -9.90
C ALA A 150 -6.66 -10.15 -9.88
N THR A 151 -6.61 -8.97 -9.28
CA THR A 151 -5.37 -8.26 -8.96
C THR A 151 -5.23 -8.20 -7.45
N VAL A 152 -4.05 -8.55 -6.95
CA VAL A 152 -3.70 -8.56 -5.54
C VAL A 152 -2.49 -7.68 -5.33
N VAL A 153 -2.55 -6.79 -4.35
CA VAL A 153 -1.37 -6.01 -3.93
C VAL A 153 -0.91 -6.52 -2.58
N CYS A 154 0.38 -6.86 -2.52
CA CYS A 154 1.03 -7.33 -1.31
C CYS A 154 2.04 -6.27 -0.86
N ALA A 155 1.94 -5.82 0.39
CA ALA A 155 2.92 -4.94 1.01
C ALA A 155 3.68 -5.71 2.10
N PHE A 156 5.00 -5.68 2.01
CA PHE A 156 5.90 -6.39 2.92
C PHE A 156 6.69 -5.38 3.74
N ALA A 157 6.63 -5.50 5.07
CA ALA A 157 7.42 -4.68 5.97
C ALA A 157 8.79 -5.32 6.26
N VAL A 158 9.88 -4.60 5.97
CA VAL A 158 11.27 -5.01 6.24
C VAL A 158 11.76 -4.30 7.50
N ARG A 159 11.98 -5.09 8.55
CA ARG A 159 12.58 -4.62 9.82
C ARG A 159 14.10 -4.81 9.77
N TYR A 160 14.86 -3.73 9.93
CA TYR A 160 16.31 -3.78 10.02
C TYR A 160 16.75 -3.99 11.48
N GLY A 161 17.33 -5.15 11.79
CA GLY A 161 18.32 -5.27 12.87
C GLY A 161 17.87 -5.22 14.33
N LEU A 162 16.98 -6.11 14.77
CA LEU A 162 17.00 -6.62 16.15
C LEU A 162 17.09 -8.15 16.10
N PRO A 163 18.15 -8.79 16.65
CA PRO A 163 18.08 -10.21 16.95
C PRO A 163 16.95 -10.41 17.94
N ALA A 164 16.04 -11.35 17.68
CA ALA A 164 14.93 -11.69 18.55
C ALA A 164 15.45 -12.07 19.95
N ASP A 165 15.54 -11.10 20.86
CA ASP A 165 15.76 -11.34 22.27
C ASP A 165 14.46 -11.87 22.89
N SER A 166 14.52 -13.19 23.10
CA SER A 166 13.61 -14.07 23.80
C SER A 166 12.98 -13.46 25.06
N SER A 167 11.69 -13.10 25.00
CA SER A 167 10.65 -13.47 26.00
C SER A 167 9.33 -12.70 25.83
N THR A 168 9.22 -11.76 24.88
CA THR A 168 7.94 -11.10 24.55
C THR A 168 7.81 -10.79 23.05
N ALA A 169 8.44 -11.60 22.23
CA ALA A 169 8.10 -11.69 20.82
C ALA A 169 7.49 -13.09 20.62
N PRO A 170 6.30 -13.23 20.01
CA PRO A 170 6.01 -14.50 19.36
C PRO A 170 7.19 -14.81 18.42
N PRO A 171 7.47 -16.10 18.15
CA PRO A 171 8.49 -16.48 17.17
C PRO A 171 8.26 -15.67 15.89
N ALA A 172 9.24 -15.58 14.98
CA ALA A 172 9.01 -15.09 13.62
C ALA A 172 7.96 -15.99 12.92
N GLN A 173 6.71 -15.87 13.34
CA GLN A 173 5.53 -16.02 12.58
C GLN A 173 5.65 -14.89 11.57
N VAL A 174 5.44 -15.22 10.32
CA VAL A 174 4.94 -14.27 9.35
C VAL A 174 3.56 -13.84 9.89
N ASP A 175 3.54 -13.05 10.95
CA ASP A 175 2.33 -12.36 11.37
C ASP A 175 2.06 -11.42 10.22
N GLU A 176 0.91 -11.64 9.60
CA GLU A 176 0.26 -10.97 8.48
C GLU A 176 0.15 -9.46 8.74
N GLY A 177 1.30 -8.81 8.86
CA GLY A 177 1.50 -7.46 9.34
C GLY A 177 1.31 -6.50 8.20
N ALA A 178 0.04 -6.16 7.97
CA ALA A 178 -0.47 -5.29 6.91
C ALA A 178 -0.40 -5.88 5.50
N LEU A 179 -0.89 -7.11 5.35
CA LEU A 179 -1.47 -7.52 4.07
C LEU A 179 -2.74 -6.68 3.85
N ILE A 180 -2.62 -5.48 3.28
CA ILE A 180 -3.78 -4.79 2.72
C ILE A 180 -4.11 -5.48 1.39
N MET A 181 -4.66 -6.70 1.52
CA MET A 181 -5.24 -7.45 0.42
C MET A 181 -6.49 -6.71 -0.03
N HIS A 182 -6.35 -5.79 -0.97
CA HIS A 182 -7.47 -5.37 -1.77
C HIS A 182 -7.44 -6.27 -3.01
N THR A 183 -8.39 -7.20 -3.06
CA THR A 183 -8.68 -7.95 -4.27
C THR A 183 -9.63 -7.09 -5.08
N TRP A 184 -9.20 -6.59 -6.24
CA TRP A 184 -10.18 -6.06 -7.19
C TRP A 184 -10.83 -7.25 -7.89
N PRO A 185 -12.15 -7.48 -7.76
CA PRO A 185 -12.80 -8.49 -8.57
C PRO A 185 -12.75 -8.02 -10.03
N GLY A 186 -12.01 -8.76 -10.86
CA GLY A 186 -12.10 -8.64 -12.32
C GLY A 186 -13.55 -8.82 -12.76
N LYS A 187 -13.93 -8.16 -13.84
CA LYS A 187 -15.31 -8.09 -14.35
C LYS A 187 -15.78 -9.46 -14.88
N GLY A 188 -16.10 -10.38 -13.97
CA GLY A 188 -16.79 -11.63 -14.24
C GLY A 188 -18.29 -11.47 -13.99
N ALA A 189 -19.07 -11.54 -15.08
CA ALA A 189 -20.52 -11.75 -15.12
C ALA A 189 -21.42 -10.72 -14.41
N ALA A 190 -21.93 -9.77 -15.20
CA ALA A 190 -23.12 -9.01 -14.85
C ALA A 190 -24.36 -9.95 -14.80
N GLY A 191 -24.92 -10.11 -13.60
CA GLY A 191 -26.22 -10.69 -13.33
C GLY A 191 -27.07 -9.73 -12.48
N THR A 192 -28.21 -9.35 -13.03
CA THR A 192 -29.29 -8.47 -12.54
C THR A 192 -29.75 -8.59 -11.08
N GLY A 193 -30.13 -7.45 -10.47
CA GLY A 193 -31.07 -7.34 -9.33
C GLY A 193 -30.59 -6.38 -8.21
N ALA A 194 -30.96 -5.10 -8.19
CA ALA A 194 -32.12 -4.51 -7.49
C ALA A 194 -32.04 -4.46 -5.93
N GLY A 195 -31.97 -3.25 -5.36
CA GLY A 195 -32.80 -2.85 -4.20
C GLY A 195 -32.17 -2.67 -2.80
N ALA A 196 -32.24 -1.42 -2.32
CA ALA A 196 -32.60 -0.96 -0.96
C ALA A 196 -31.65 -1.02 0.27
N ALA A 197 -31.37 0.18 0.80
CA ALA A 197 -31.48 0.68 2.19
C ALA A 197 -31.05 -0.14 3.44
N GLY A 198 -30.23 0.51 4.30
CA GLY A 198 -30.51 0.65 5.74
C GLY A 198 -29.75 -0.21 6.78
N SER A 199 -28.95 0.48 7.62
CA SER A 199 -28.65 0.27 9.06
C SER A 199 -28.10 -1.05 9.64
N ASP A 200 -27.01 -0.86 10.42
CA ASP A 200 -26.66 -1.44 11.73
C ASP A 200 -26.36 -2.94 11.95
N ALA A 201 -25.30 -3.13 12.75
CA ALA A 201 -24.99 -4.21 13.69
C ALA A 201 -24.23 -5.48 13.22
N ALA A 202 -23.00 -5.57 13.75
CA ALA A 202 -22.36 -6.73 14.38
C ALA A 202 -22.84 -8.16 14.05
N GLY A 203 -21.88 -8.94 13.56
CA GLY A 203 -21.70 -10.35 13.94
C GLY A 203 -22.11 -11.38 12.90
N LYS A 204 -21.11 -12.12 12.41
CA LYS A 204 -20.98 -13.59 12.45
C LYS A 204 -20.35 -14.12 11.16
N ALA A 205 -19.19 -14.74 11.34
CA ALA A 205 -18.49 -15.51 10.32
C ALA A 205 -19.37 -16.65 9.79
N ALA A 206 -19.45 -16.77 8.45
CA ALA A 206 -19.87 -17.98 7.77
C ALA A 206 -19.40 -17.95 6.30
N GLY A 207 -18.68 -19.01 5.90
CA GLY A 207 -18.69 -19.54 4.54
C GLY A 207 -17.58 -19.05 3.60
N SER A 208 -16.42 -19.70 3.67
CA SER A 208 -15.44 -19.72 2.58
C SER A 208 -16.05 -20.40 1.34
N PRO A 209 -15.98 -19.79 0.15
CA PRO A 209 -15.93 -20.56 -1.09
C PRO A 209 -14.50 -21.07 -1.27
N ASP A 210 -14.36 -22.39 -1.27
CA ASP A 210 -13.12 -23.12 -1.52
C ASP A 210 -12.58 -22.82 -2.93
N LEU A 211 -11.85 -21.73 -3.07
CA LEU A 211 -10.91 -21.52 -4.17
C LEU A 211 -9.61 -22.18 -3.75
N GLY A 212 -9.36 -23.38 -4.26
CA GLY A 212 -8.17 -24.18 -4.01
C GLY A 212 -6.88 -23.49 -4.49
N PHE A 213 -6.42 -22.49 -3.76
CA PHE A 213 -5.10 -21.90 -3.85
C PHE A 213 -4.26 -22.47 -2.71
N SER A 214 -3.30 -23.34 -3.05
CA SER A 214 -2.36 -23.86 -2.05
C SER A 214 -1.44 -22.74 -1.58
N VAL A 215 -1.22 -22.66 -0.28
CA VAL A 215 -0.27 -21.75 0.38
C VAL A 215 1.16 -21.95 -0.15
N ASP A 216 1.45 -23.12 -0.72
CA ASP A 216 2.74 -23.48 -1.31
C ASP A 216 3.11 -22.60 -2.53
N THR A 217 2.13 -22.20 -3.35
CA THR A 217 2.41 -21.38 -4.55
C THR A 217 2.75 -19.94 -4.18
N LEU A 218 2.28 -19.47 -3.03
CA LEU A 218 2.60 -18.16 -2.46
C LEU A 218 4.03 -18.15 -1.90
N LEU A 219 4.50 -19.28 -1.35
CA LEU A 219 5.88 -19.46 -0.92
C LEU A 219 6.86 -19.52 -2.10
N ASP A 220 6.47 -20.11 -3.23
CA ASP A 220 7.32 -20.12 -4.44
C ASP A 220 7.54 -18.71 -5.02
N VAL A 221 6.52 -17.84 -4.98
CA VAL A 221 6.62 -16.43 -5.40
C VAL A 221 7.49 -15.63 -4.43
N LEU A 222 7.41 -15.95 -3.13
CA LEU A 222 8.27 -15.38 -2.10
C LEU A 222 9.74 -15.82 -2.24
N ASP A 223 10.01 -17.03 -2.74
CA ASP A 223 11.37 -17.51 -3.02
C ASP A 223 11.96 -16.88 -4.29
N VAL A 224 11.16 -16.59 -5.32
CA VAL A 224 11.62 -15.83 -6.50
C VAL A 224 12.07 -14.42 -6.12
N CYS A 225 11.36 -13.74 -5.21
CA CYS A 225 11.78 -12.43 -4.67
C CYS A 225 13.02 -12.51 -3.76
N ARG A 226 13.33 -13.69 -3.21
CA ARG A 226 14.47 -13.89 -2.32
C ARG A 226 15.79 -14.15 -3.06
N VAL A 227 15.73 -14.67 -4.29
CA VAL A 227 16.91 -14.99 -5.12
C VAL A 227 17.43 -13.76 -5.90
N GLY A 228 16.67 -12.66 -5.93
CA GLY A 228 17.02 -11.42 -6.64
C GLY A 228 17.78 -10.34 -5.83
N CYS A 229 18.09 -10.58 -4.56
CA CYS A 229 18.88 -9.69 -3.69
C CYS A 229 20.29 -10.22 -3.43
#